data_AF-A0A353YG50-F1
#
_entry.id   AF-A0A353YG50-F1
#
_cell.length_a   1.000
_cell.length_b   1.000
_cell.length_c   1.000
_cell.angle_alpha   90.00
_cell.angle_beta   90.00
_cell.angle_gamma   90.00
#
_symmetry.space_group_name_H-M   'P 1'
#
loop_
_entity.id
_entity.type
_entity.pdbx_description
1 polymer ?
#
loop_
_entity_poly.entity_id
_entity_poly.type
_entity_poly.pdbx_seq_one_letter_code
_entity_poly.pdbx_strand_id
1 'polypeptide(L)'
;MDGGGEFRFKDSMNRDAPVEPSREELVALIAAQAAEIAALRAHIAELERRLGLNSTNSGKPPSSDGLKKPPRVASLREPSGKKPGGQKGHDGETLRQVAEPDTIIDHYPQACAECGSMLTPAMATGHSARQVFDLPEPQPPVVTEHRAHDCQCAACGVRTRATFPAGVNAPVQYGQRIT
;
A
#
# COMPACT_ATOMS: atom_id res chain seq x y z
N MET A 1 -61.09 -89.19 38.01
CA MET A 1 -60.12 -89.42 36.93
C MET A 1 -60.28 -88.27 35.96
N ASP A 2 -59.34 -87.39 35.68
CA ASP A 2 -58.02 -87.09 36.22
C ASP A 2 -57.62 -85.77 35.54
N GLY A 3 -56.83 -84.95 36.23
CA GLY A 3 -55.75 -84.22 35.55
C GLY A 3 -55.96 -82.75 35.21
N GLY A 4 -55.27 -81.91 36.00
CA GLY A 4 -54.38 -80.82 35.52
C GLY A 4 -55.06 -79.61 34.87
N GLY A 5 -55.07 -78.41 35.43
CA GLY A 5 -53.97 -77.73 36.08
C GLY A 5 -53.23 -76.85 35.05
N GLU A 6 -53.58 -75.57 34.97
CA GLU A 6 -52.69 -74.58 34.38
C GLU A 6 -52.78 -73.26 35.15
N PHE A 7 -51.77 -73.04 35.98
CA PHE A 7 -51.48 -71.79 36.67
C PHE A 7 -51.18 -70.72 35.62
N ARG A 8 -51.95 -69.62 35.59
CA ARG A 8 -51.51 -68.37 34.96
C ARG A 8 -51.41 -67.27 35.99
N PHE A 9 -50.15 -66.94 36.30
CA PHE A 9 -49.70 -65.68 36.88
C PHE A 9 -50.45 -64.51 36.22
N LYS A 10 -51.25 -63.76 36.99
CA LYS A 10 -51.70 -62.43 36.59
C LYS A 10 -50.60 -61.44 36.98
N ASP A 11 -49.63 -61.28 36.10
CA ASP A 11 -48.66 -60.21 36.23
C ASP A 11 -49.33 -58.90 35.79
N SER A 12 -49.62 -58.05 36.78
CA SER A 12 -50.20 -56.73 36.62
C SER A 12 -49.12 -55.77 36.09
N MET A 13 -48.83 -55.81 34.80
CA MET A 13 -48.13 -54.70 34.15
C MET A 13 -49.13 -53.61 33.77
N ASN A 14 -49.18 -52.59 34.61
CA ASN A 14 -49.79 -51.30 34.30
C ASN A 14 -49.01 -50.69 33.12
N ARG A 15 -49.55 -50.78 31.90
CA ARG A 15 -49.08 -50.00 30.75
C ARG A 15 -49.89 -48.72 30.74
N ASP A 16 -49.32 -47.64 31.25
CA ASP A 16 -49.77 -46.31 30.85
C ASP A 16 -49.66 -46.26 29.32
N ALA A 17 -50.81 -46.35 28.66
CA ALA A 17 -50.92 -46.21 27.22
C ALA A 17 -50.51 -44.78 26.85
N PRO A 18 -49.78 -44.56 25.74
CA PRO A 18 -49.53 -43.21 25.27
C PRO A 18 -50.89 -42.55 25.02
N VAL A 19 -51.16 -41.48 25.76
CA VAL A 19 -52.36 -40.66 25.55
C VAL A 19 -52.20 -40.04 24.16
N GLU A 20 -52.98 -40.53 23.20
CA GLU A 20 -53.06 -39.97 21.86
C GLU A 20 -53.49 -38.51 21.98
N PRO A 21 -52.73 -37.56 21.40
CA PRO A 21 -53.06 -36.15 21.50
C PRO A 21 -54.43 -35.91 20.86
N SER A 22 -55.25 -35.14 21.56
CA SER A 22 -56.54 -34.72 21.06
C SER A 22 -56.39 -33.95 19.74
N ARG A 23 -57.44 -33.98 18.92
CA ARG A 23 -57.50 -33.23 17.67
C ARG A 23 -57.20 -31.74 17.86
N GLU A 24 -57.56 -31.19 19.01
CA GLU A 24 -57.31 -29.80 19.39
C GLU A 24 -55.83 -29.54 19.68
N GLU A 25 -55.15 -30.44 20.40
CA GLU A 25 -53.71 -30.35 20.65
C GLU A 25 -52.90 -30.47 19.36
N LEU A 26 -53.31 -31.35 18.43
CA LEU A 26 -52.69 -31.45 17.11
C LEU A 26 -52.88 -30.18 16.28
N VAL A 27 -54.08 -29.57 16.30
CA VAL A 27 -54.34 -28.30 15.60
C VAL A 27 -53.52 -27.15 16.21
N ALA A 28 -53.42 -27.10 17.54
CA ALA A 28 -52.59 -26.11 18.24
C ALA A 28 -51.10 -26.26 17.90
N LEU A 29 -50.60 -27.50 17.84
CA LEU A 29 -49.22 -27.79 17.45
C LEU A 29 -48.94 -27.39 16.00
N ILE A 30 -49.86 -27.70 15.07
CA ILE A 30 -49.73 -27.30 13.66
C ILE A 30 -49.71 -25.77 13.53
N ALA A 31 -50.57 -25.06 14.27
CA ALA A 31 -50.59 -23.60 14.26
C ALA A 31 -49.29 -23.00 14.81
N ALA A 32 -48.76 -23.55 15.91
CA ALA A 32 -47.48 -23.13 16.48
C ALA A 32 -46.31 -23.39 15.52
N GLN A 33 -46.27 -24.57 14.90
CA GLN A 33 -45.25 -24.91 13.90
C GLN A 33 -45.36 -24.02 12.64
N ALA A 34 -46.57 -23.70 12.19
CA ALA A 34 -46.77 -22.81 11.04
C ALA A 34 -46.26 -21.39 11.35
N ALA A 35 -46.49 -20.89 12.56
CA ALA A 35 -45.97 -19.60 13.01
C ALA A 35 -44.43 -19.60 13.08
N GLU A 36 -43.83 -20.67 13.60
CA GLU A 36 -42.38 -20.81 13.68
C GLU A 36 -41.73 -20.93 12.30
N ILE A 37 -42.32 -21.71 11.39
CA ILE A 37 -41.87 -21.79 9.99
C ILE A 37 -41.92 -20.42 9.31
N ALA A 38 -42.98 -19.65 9.55
CA ALA A 38 -43.10 -18.29 8.99
C ALA A 38 -41.99 -17.36 9.52
N ALA A 39 -41.72 -17.40 10.83
CA ALA A 39 -40.66 -16.61 11.46
C ALA A 39 -39.27 -17.00 10.93
N LEU A 40 -38.97 -18.30 10.85
CA LEU A 40 -37.70 -18.80 10.32
C LEU A 40 -37.51 -18.44 8.85
N ARG A 41 -38.55 -18.55 8.02
CA ARG A 41 -38.49 -18.15 6.61
C ARG A 41 -38.22 -16.65 6.45
N ALA A 42 -38.86 -15.82 7.26
CA ALA A 42 -38.60 -14.37 7.26
C ALA A 42 -37.14 -14.07 7.67
N HIS A 43 -36.62 -14.78 8.67
CA HIS A 43 -35.24 -14.61 9.11
C HIS A 43 -34.23 -15.06 8.05
N ILE A 44 -34.46 -16.21 7.41
CA ILE A 44 -33.62 -16.70 6.31
C ILE A 44 -33.61 -15.69 5.17
N ALA A 45 -34.78 -15.17 4.76
CA ALA A 45 -34.87 -14.17 3.70
C ALA A 45 -34.08 -12.89 4.01
N GLU A 46 -34.11 -12.41 5.27
CA GLU A 46 -33.33 -11.25 5.68
C GLU A 46 -31.82 -11.53 5.72
N LEU A 47 -31.42 -12.71 6.19
CA LEU A 47 -30.01 -13.12 6.18
C LEU A 47 -29.48 -13.27 4.76
N GLU A 48 -30.23 -13.91 3.87
CA GLU A 48 -29.90 -14.03 2.44
C GLU A 48 -29.79 -12.66 1.77
N ARG A 49 -30.75 -11.76 2.05
CA ARG A 49 -30.69 -10.38 1.58
C ARG A 49 -29.40 -9.69 2.05
N ARG A 50 -29.05 -9.81 3.34
CA ARG A 50 -27.83 -9.20 3.89
C ARG A 50 -26.55 -9.76 3.29
N LEU A 51 -26.50 -11.08 3.03
CA LEU A 51 -25.37 -11.75 2.41
C LEU A 51 -25.21 -11.39 0.92
N GLY A 52 -26.31 -11.09 0.23
CA GLY A 52 -26.30 -10.64 -1.17
C GLY A 52 -25.85 -9.19 -1.40
N LEU A 53 -25.68 -8.39 -0.33
CA LEU A 53 -25.24 -6.99 -0.43
C LEU A 53 -23.72 -6.89 -0.57
N ASN A 54 -23.28 -6.19 -1.61
CA ASN A 54 -21.88 -5.83 -1.85
C ASN A 54 -21.78 -4.35 -2.28
N SER A 55 -20.57 -3.84 -2.46
CA SER A 55 -20.33 -2.45 -2.86
C SER A 55 -20.91 -2.05 -4.23
N THR A 56 -21.37 -3.00 -5.03
CA THR A 56 -21.97 -2.76 -6.35
C THR A 56 -23.47 -2.50 -6.26
N ASN A 57 -24.16 -3.11 -5.29
CA ASN A 57 -25.63 -3.07 -5.19
C ASN A 57 -26.17 -2.44 -3.89
N SER A 58 -25.30 -1.97 -2.98
CA SER A 58 -25.72 -1.51 -1.64
C SER A 58 -25.20 -0.14 -1.21
N GLY A 59 -24.46 0.58 -2.07
CA GLY A 59 -23.86 1.88 -1.73
C GLY A 59 -22.76 1.81 -0.65
N LYS A 60 -22.46 0.62 -0.13
CA LYS A 60 -21.36 0.40 0.81
C LYS A 60 -20.01 0.65 0.13
N PRO A 61 -19.03 1.20 0.86
CA PRO A 61 -17.72 1.43 0.27
C PRO A 61 -17.07 0.10 -0.14
N PRO A 62 -16.29 0.08 -1.24
CA PRO A 62 -15.67 -1.14 -1.76
C PRO A 62 -14.64 -1.80 -0.84
N SER A 63 -14.27 -1.14 0.26
CA SER A 63 -13.43 -1.71 1.33
C SER A 63 -14.21 -2.67 2.23
N SER A 64 -15.54 -2.52 2.33
CA SER A 64 -16.41 -3.37 3.17
C SER A 64 -16.65 -4.77 2.58
N ASP A 65 -16.35 -5.00 1.31
CA ASP A 65 -16.50 -6.31 0.64
C ASP A 65 -15.40 -7.33 1.04
N GLY A 66 -14.34 -6.87 1.74
CA GLY A 66 -13.24 -7.72 2.19
C GLY A 66 -12.46 -8.39 1.06
N LEU A 67 -11.81 -9.52 1.37
CA LEU A 67 -10.97 -10.28 0.43
C LEU A 67 -11.75 -11.01 -0.67
N LYS A 68 -13.08 -11.14 -0.53
CA LYS A 68 -13.95 -11.76 -1.55
C LYS A 68 -14.30 -10.80 -2.70
N LYS A 69 -13.77 -9.58 -2.67
CA LYS A 69 -14.02 -8.57 -3.68
C LYS A 69 -13.42 -8.96 -5.03
N PRO A 70 -14.22 -9.02 -6.11
CA PRO A 70 -13.67 -9.22 -7.44
C PRO A 70 -12.82 -8.00 -7.85
N PRO A 71 -11.70 -8.21 -8.56
CA PRO A 71 -10.88 -7.11 -9.07
C PRO A 71 -11.72 -6.23 -9.99
N ARG A 72 -11.91 -4.95 -9.58
CA ARG A 72 -12.80 -4.01 -10.28
C ARG A 72 -12.18 -3.46 -11.57
N VAL A 73 -10.85 -3.47 -11.66
CA VAL A 73 -10.10 -3.02 -12.84
C VAL A 73 -9.06 -4.07 -13.17
N ALA A 74 -9.13 -4.62 -14.38
CA ALA A 74 -8.02 -5.34 -14.98
C ALA A 74 -7.07 -4.31 -15.60
N SER A 75 -5.77 -4.53 -15.46
CA SER A 75 -4.78 -3.72 -16.20
C SER A 75 -5.05 -3.86 -17.69
N LEU A 76 -5.34 -2.75 -18.37
CA LEU A 76 -5.43 -2.69 -19.84
C LEU A 76 -4.05 -2.75 -20.52
N ARG A 77 -2.95 -2.70 -19.75
CA ARG A 77 -1.61 -2.83 -20.33
C ARG A 77 -1.38 -4.25 -20.81
N GLU A 78 -0.93 -4.36 -22.05
CA GLU A 78 -0.34 -5.60 -22.55
C GLU A 78 0.96 -5.90 -21.79
N PRO A 79 1.25 -7.17 -21.48
CA PRO A 79 2.52 -7.55 -20.90
C PRO A 79 3.63 -7.17 -21.88
N SER A 80 4.59 -6.36 -21.42
CA SER A 80 5.67 -5.87 -22.28
C SER A 80 6.61 -6.98 -22.78
N GLY A 81 6.53 -8.19 -22.21
CA GLY A 81 7.45 -9.31 -22.47
C GLY A 81 8.90 -9.05 -22.04
N LYS A 82 9.20 -7.85 -21.54
CA LYS A 82 10.54 -7.45 -21.10
C LYS A 82 10.76 -7.96 -19.69
N LYS A 83 11.92 -8.58 -19.46
CA LYS A 83 12.36 -8.90 -18.10
C LYS A 83 12.46 -7.60 -17.29
N PRO A 84 12.03 -7.60 -16.02
CA PRO A 84 12.27 -6.46 -15.14
C PRO A 84 13.77 -6.21 -15.02
N GLY A 85 14.19 -4.95 -15.17
CA GLY A 85 15.59 -4.54 -15.14
C GLY A 85 15.99 -3.57 -16.25
N GLY A 86 17.27 -3.22 -16.27
CA GLY A 86 17.86 -2.38 -17.32
C GLY A 86 17.74 -3.01 -18.71
N GLN A 87 17.91 -2.19 -19.74
CA GLN A 87 17.92 -2.67 -21.12
C GLN A 87 19.07 -3.68 -21.33
N LYS A 88 18.84 -4.71 -22.15
CA LYS A 88 19.83 -5.75 -22.44
C LYS A 88 21.08 -5.12 -23.06
N GLY A 89 22.23 -5.31 -22.42
CA GLY A 89 23.53 -4.78 -22.87
C GLY A 89 23.93 -3.44 -22.25
N HIS A 90 23.14 -2.88 -21.33
CA HIS A 90 23.60 -1.76 -20.51
C HIS A 90 24.34 -2.29 -19.29
N ASP A 91 25.63 -1.95 -19.21
CA ASP A 91 26.41 -2.18 -18.01
C ASP A 91 25.87 -1.29 -16.89
N GLY A 92 25.48 -1.91 -15.78
CA GLY A 92 25.08 -1.16 -14.60
C GLY A 92 26.30 -0.50 -13.98
N GLU A 93 26.30 0.83 -13.91
CA GLU A 93 27.33 1.57 -13.17
C GLU A 93 26.82 1.83 -11.74
N THR A 94 27.32 1.04 -10.79
CA THR A 94 27.06 1.26 -9.36
C THR A 94 28.03 2.32 -8.84
N LEU A 95 27.53 3.24 -8.01
CA LEU A 95 28.35 4.24 -7.32
C LEU A 95 29.44 3.53 -6.48
N ARG A 96 30.70 3.90 -6.71
CA ARG A 96 31.86 3.30 -6.04
C ARG A 96 32.39 4.22 -4.96
N GLN A 97 32.90 3.63 -3.88
CA GLN A 97 33.65 4.40 -2.90
C GLN A 97 34.93 4.95 -3.52
N VAL A 98 35.27 6.19 -3.19
CA VAL A 98 36.51 6.86 -3.58
C VAL A 98 37.60 6.55 -2.55
N ALA A 99 38.85 6.47 -2.99
CA ALA A 99 39.98 6.25 -2.08
C ALA A 99 40.25 7.47 -1.18
N GLU A 100 40.02 8.67 -1.70
CA GLU A 100 40.30 9.94 -1.03
C GLU A 100 39.01 10.79 -1.00
N PRO A 101 38.24 10.75 0.10
CA PRO A 101 37.06 11.62 0.25
C PRO A 101 37.48 13.05 0.64
N ASP A 102 36.66 14.04 0.29
CA ASP A 102 36.94 15.46 0.59
C ASP A 102 37.00 15.75 2.10
N THR A 103 36.27 14.98 2.91
CA THR A 103 36.24 15.12 4.36
C THR A 103 36.11 13.75 5.03
N ILE A 104 36.86 13.53 6.11
CA ILE A 104 36.80 12.33 6.94
C ILE A 104 36.31 12.75 8.33
N ILE A 105 35.27 12.07 8.82
CA ILE A 105 34.73 12.25 10.17
C ILE A 105 34.84 10.92 10.90
N ASP A 106 35.70 10.86 11.92
CA ASP A 106 35.88 9.66 12.73
C ASP A 106 34.87 9.60 13.87
N HIS A 107 34.31 8.41 14.09
CA HIS A 107 33.38 8.13 15.18
C HIS A 107 33.97 7.05 16.08
N TYR A 108 34.26 7.41 17.34
CA TYR A 108 34.76 6.49 18.35
C TYR A 108 33.68 6.19 19.39
N PRO A 109 33.50 4.94 19.81
CA PRO A 109 32.65 4.62 20.95
C PRO A 109 33.25 5.23 22.21
N GLN A 110 32.42 5.83 23.07
CA GLN A 110 32.88 6.41 24.33
C GLN A 110 33.10 5.36 25.42
N ALA A 111 32.42 4.21 25.33
CA ALA A 111 32.49 3.15 26.32
C ALA A 111 32.41 1.77 25.66
N CYS A 112 32.99 0.77 26.33
CA CYS A 112 32.89 -0.63 25.94
C CYS A 112 31.44 -1.10 26.05
N ALA A 113 30.94 -1.74 25.00
CA ALA A 113 29.56 -2.24 24.95
C ALA A 113 29.27 -3.34 25.99
N GLU A 114 30.31 -4.06 26.46
CA GLU A 114 30.17 -5.16 27.41
C GLU A 114 30.27 -4.67 28.86
N CYS A 115 31.36 -3.98 29.21
CA CYS A 115 31.67 -3.63 30.60
C CYS A 115 31.51 -2.14 30.94
N GLY A 116 31.18 -1.29 29.96
CA GLY A 116 30.98 0.16 30.16
C GLY A 116 32.26 0.96 30.46
N SER A 117 33.43 0.34 30.46
CA SER A 117 34.70 1.05 30.67
C SER A 117 34.94 2.06 29.55
N MET A 118 35.51 3.22 29.90
CA MET A 118 35.79 4.30 28.94
C MET A 118 36.77 3.86 27.85
N LEU A 119 36.43 4.18 26.61
CA LEU A 119 37.28 3.95 25.44
C LEU A 119 37.79 5.28 24.93
N THR A 120 39.03 5.27 24.42
CA THR A 120 39.68 6.45 23.84
C THR A 120 40.11 6.16 22.41
N PRO A 121 40.29 7.18 21.55
CA PRO A 121 40.72 6.98 20.16
C PRO A 121 42.02 6.17 20.01
N ALA A 122 42.95 6.28 20.96
CA ALA A 122 44.22 5.54 20.96
C ALA A 122 44.04 4.01 21.08
N MET A 123 42.86 3.56 21.51
CA MET A 123 42.51 2.14 21.65
C MET A 123 41.88 1.56 20.37
N ALA A 124 41.71 2.36 19.32
CA ALA A 124 41.14 1.90 18.06
C ALA A 124 42.08 0.92 17.34
N THR A 125 41.53 -0.22 16.90
CA THR A 125 42.29 -1.26 16.18
C THR A 125 41.91 -1.38 14.71
N GLY A 126 40.86 -0.70 14.25
CA GLY A 126 40.39 -0.70 12.87
C GLY A 126 39.10 0.10 12.71
N HIS A 127 38.61 0.22 11.47
CA HIS A 127 37.35 0.87 11.16
C HIS A 127 36.68 0.25 9.94
N SER A 128 35.39 0.54 9.74
CA SER A 128 34.66 0.28 8.51
C SER A 128 34.13 1.60 7.97
N ALA A 129 34.34 1.87 6.68
CA ALA A 129 33.97 3.14 6.07
C ALA A 129 32.63 3.07 5.34
N ARG A 130 31.87 4.17 5.39
CA ARG A 130 30.71 4.44 4.55
C ARG A 130 30.87 5.85 4.00
N GLN A 131 30.64 6.04 2.70
CA GLN A 131 30.74 7.34 2.06
C GLN A 131 29.37 7.85 1.64
N VAL A 132 29.14 9.13 1.90
CA VAL A 132 27.96 9.86 1.47
C VAL A 132 28.42 10.84 0.40
N PHE A 133 27.78 10.81 -0.76
CA PHE A 133 28.05 11.72 -1.88
C PHE A 133 26.96 12.78 -1.90
N ASP A 134 27.26 13.94 -1.34
CA ASP A 134 26.39 15.10 -1.42
C ASP A 134 26.77 15.95 -2.63
N LEU A 135 25.77 16.43 -3.35
CA LEU A 135 25.98 17.44 -4.38
C LEU A 135 26.12 18.81 -3.70
N PRO A 136 27.15 19.61 -4.03
CA PRO A 136 27.23 20.97 -3.52
C PRO A 136 25.99 21.76 -4.00
N GLU A 137 25.60 22.77 -3.22
CA GLU A 137 24.53 23.67 -3.65
C GLU A 137 24.83 24.22 -5.06
N PRO A 138 23.87 24.16 -5.99
CA PRO A 138 24.10 24.63 -7.35
C PRO A 138 24.37 26.13 -7.31
N GLN A 139 25.52 26.53 -7.86
CA GLN A 139 25.84 27.94 -7.96
C GLN A 139 24.81 28.63 -8.88
N PRO A 140 24.31 29.82 -8.51
CA PRO A 140 23.43 30.56 -9.40
C PRO A 140 24.15 30.88 -10.71
N PRO A 141 23.41 31.01 -11.84
CA PRO A 141 24.02 31.37 -13.10
C PRO A 141 24.68 32.74 -13.01
N VAL A 142 25.89 32.84 -13.56
CA VAL A 142 26.56 34.14 -13.73
C VAL A 142 25.84 34.90 -14.84
N VAL A 143 25.21 36.03 -14.49
CA VAL A 143 24.50 36.88 -15.44
C VAL A 143 25.43 38.00 -15.90
N THR A 144 25.70 38.05 -17.21
CA THR A 144 26.44 39.16 -17.84
C THR A 144 25.47 40.02 -18.63
N GLU A 145 25.32 41.29 -18.23
CA GLU A 145 24.55 42.27 -18.99
C GLU A 145 25.41 42.88 -20.09
N HIS A 146 25.08 42.59 -21.35
CA HIS A 146 25.68 43.29 -22.48
C HIS A 146 24.92 44.60 -22.71
N ARG A 147 25.61 45.73 -22.74
CA ARG A 147 25.02 47.06 -23.01
C ARG A 147 25.51 47.62 -24.32
N ALA A 148 24.58 47.83 -25.25
CA ALA A 148 24.81 48.53 -26.51
C ALA A 148 24.39 50.00 -26.37
N HIS A 149 25.36 50.89 -26.21
CA HIS A 149 25.08 52.32 -26.04
C HIS A 149 24.78 53.03 -27.37
N ASP A 150 23.91 54.04 -27.30
CA ASP A 150 23.73 55.04 -28.33
C ASP A 150 24.65 56.23 -28.05
N CYS A 151 25.46 56.62 -29.03
CA CYS A 151 26.32 57.80 -28.92
C CYS A 151 25.94 58.81 -30.00
N GLN A 152 25.95 60.10 -29.63
CA GLN A 152 25.73 61.19 -30.57
C GLN A 152 27.06 61.86 -30.92
N CYS A 153 27.36 62.00 -32.21
CA CYS A 153 28.55 62.70 -32.66
C CYS A 153 28.41 64.21 -32.39
N ALA A 154 29.36 64.79 -31.65
CA ALA A 154 29.36 66.23 -31.37
C ALA A 154 29.57 67.10 -32.62
N ALA A 155 30.19 66.56 -33.67
CA ALA A 155 30.52 67.32 -34.88
C ALA A 155 29.39 67.37 -35.90
N CYS A 156 28.66 66.26 -36.11
CA CYS A 156 27.62 66.14 -37.14
C CYS A 156 26.22 65.80 -36.59
N GLY A 157 26.08 65.59 -35.27
CA GLY A 157 24.81 65.29 -34.62
C GLY A 157 24.25 63.89 -34.86
N VAL A 158 24.89 63.07 -35.71
CA VAL A 158 24.45 61.70 -36.03
C VAL A 158 24.50 60.82 -34.78
N ARG A 159 23.42 60.05 -34.56
CA ARG A 159 23.33 59.03 -33.51
C ARG A 159 23.73 57.67 -34.05
N THR A 160 24.65 57.00 -33.38
CA THR A 160 25.14 55.66 -33.74
C THR A 160 24.98 54.72 -32.56
N ARG A 161 24.48 53.50 -32.81
CA ARG A 161 24.29 52.46 -31.80
C ARG A 161 25.39 51.41 -31.90
N ALA A 162 25.94 50.98 -30.77
CA ALA A 162 26.85 49.84 -30.72
C ALA A 162 26.13 48.52 -31.05
N THR A 163 26.81 47.57 -31.70
CA THR A 163 26.27 46.23 -31.98
C THR A 163 26.56 45.28 -30.83
N PHE A 164 25.68 44.30 -30.59
CA PHE A 164 25.96 43.22 -29.66
C PHE A 164 26.98 42.23 -30.25
N PRO A 165 27.80 41.55 -29.41
CA PRO A 165 28.69 40.47 -29.85
C PRO A 165 27.92 39.28 -30.44
N ALA A 166 28.60 38.49 -31.28
CA ALA A 166 28.05 37.26 -31.83
C ALA A 166 27.63 36.29 -30.70
N GLY A 167 26.41 35.74 -30.82
CA GLY A 167 25.85 34.84 -29.82
C GLY A 167 25.03 35.52 -28.72
N VAL A 168 24.90 36.86 -28.73
CA VAL A 168 23.95 37.61 -27.88
C VAL A 168 22.80 38.10 -28.77
N ASN A 169 21.81 37.25 -28.96
CA ASN A 169 20.77 37.42 -29.97
C ASN A 169 19.39 37.78 -29.39
N ALA A 170 19.19 37.59 -28.09
CA ALA A 170 17.93 37.88 -27.42
C ALA A 170 18.16 38.79 -26.19
N PRO A 171 17.14 39.57 -25.78
CA PRO A 171 17.22 40.39 -24.56
C PRO A 171 17.55 39.59 -23.29
N VAL A 172 17.14 38.31 -23.25
CA VAL A 172 17.46 37.35 -22.19
C VAL A 172 17.69 35.99 -22.86
N GLN A 173 18.80 35.33 -22.53
CA GLN A 173 19.14 33.98 -23.02
C GLN A 173 20.12 33.29 -22.07
N TYR A 174 20.14 31.96 -22.10
CA TYR A 174 21.22 31.20 -21.48
C TYR A 174 22.52 31.31 -22.31
N GLY A 175 23.66 31.18 -21.63
CA GLY A 175 24.95 31.06 -22.30
C GLY A 175 25.09 29.71 -23.01
N GLN A 176 25.99 29.64 -23.99
CA GLN A 176 26.25 28.45 -24.82
C GLN A 176 26.68 27.21 -24.00
N ARG A 177 27.11 27.37 -22.74
CA ARG A 177 27.49 26.27 -21.86
C ARG A 177 26.30 25.48 -21.29
N ILE A 178 25.10 26.04 -21.36
CA ILE A 178 23.88 25.46 -20.77
C ILE A 178 22.92 24.94 -21.86
N THR A 179 23.13 25.33 -23.12
CA THR A 179 22.25 25.00 -24.25
C THR A 179 22.76 23.83 -25.06
#